data_AF-A0A4S2G410-F1
#
_entry.id   AF-A0A4S2G410-F1
#
_cell.length_a   1.000
_cell.length_b   1.000
_cell.length_c   1.000
_cell.angle_alpha   90.00
_cell.angle_beta   90.00
_cell.angle_gamma   90.00
#
_symmetry.space_group_name_H-M   'P 1'
#
loop_
_entity.id
_entity.type
_entity.pdbx_description
1 polymer ?
#
loop_
_entity_poly.entity_id
_entity_poly.type
_entity_poly.pdbx_seq_one_letter_code
_entity_poly.pdbx_strand_id
1 'polypeptide(L)'
;MNHSNFNWNSSAFFQRLTATNRFARDNGYTFTLVSSLEGFHGALGEMLSAQAFVAVSDTSDGGIDIENSPHTRRVKTVFLAMRHAADDMEAREQSMENMRELFRQFMSILILEKTRLEEKQIFLDPRIAFKEINRYFFTGCACAFFQIAVDTYTDLTYNPDEWINPQPMP
;
A
#
# COMPACT_ATOMS: atom_id res chain seq x y z
N MET A 1 -13.52 -19.04 -21.47
CA MET A 1 -12.86 -19.44 -20.21
C MET A 1 -13.01 -18.28 -19.25
N ASN A 2 -13.61 -18.51 -18.08
CA ASN A 2 -13.76 -17.45 -17.07
C ASN A 2 -12.38 -17.13 -16.49
N HIS A 3 -11.67 -16.16 -17.08
CA HIS A 3 -10.57 -15.48 -16.43
C HIS A 3 -11.15 -14.63 -15.30
N SER A 4 -11.56 -15.27 -14.20
CA SER A 4 -11.70 -14.56 -12.94
C SER A 4 -10.28 -14.08 -12.59
N ASN A 5 -9.91 -12.91 -13.09
CA ASN A 5 -8.66 -12.24 -12.78
C ASN A 5 -8.61 -12.12 -11.26
N PHE A 6 -7.89 -13.04 -10.62
CA PHE A 6 -7.61 -12.97 -9.21
C PHE A 6 -6.93 -11.62 -9.01
N ASN A 7 -7.59 -10.71 -8.29
CA ASN A 7 -7.07 -9.38 -8.03
C ASN A 7 -6.67 -9.35 -6.56
N TRP A 8 -5.39 -9.10 -6.28
CA TRP A 8 -4.91 -9.05 -4.91
C TRP A 8 -5.49 -7.83 -4.19
N ASN A 9 -6.30 -8.07 -3.17
CA ASN A 9 -6.88 -7.01 -2.35
C ASN A 9 -5.89 -6.61 -1.23
N SER A 10 -5.03 -5.64 -1.53
CA SER A 10 -4.03 -5.11 -0.60
C SER A 10 -4.66 -4.52 0.66
N SER A 11 -5.76 -3.78 0.54
CA SER A 11 -6.49 -3.20 1.66
C SER A 11 -6.95 -4.25 2.66
N ALA A 12 -7.62 -5.31 2.18
CA ALA A 12 -8.06 -6.40 3.04
C ALA A 12 -6.87 -7.19 3.63
N PHE A 13 -5.76 -7.30 2.89
CA PHE A 13 -4.54 -7.93 3.39
C PHE A 13 -3.97 -7.16 4.58
N PHE A 14 -3.72 -5.85 4.43
CA PHE A 14 -3.15 -5.02 5.50
C PHE A 14 -4.12 -4.80 6.67
N GLN A 15 -5.43 -4.79 6.42
CA GLN A 15 -6.43 -4.78 7.49
C GLN A 15 -6.30 -6.01 8.39
N ARG A 16 -6.27 -7.22 7.80
CA ARG A 16 -6.08 -8.46 8.55
C ARG A 16 -4.72 -8.47 9.24
N LEU A 17 -3.67 -8.07 8.54
CA LEU A 17 -2.31 -8.06 9.06
C LEU A 17 -2.17 -7.13 10.28
N THR A 18 -2.76 -5.94 10.23
CA THR A 18 -2.78 -5.00 11.36
C THR A 18 -3.58 -5.57 12.52
N ALA A 19 -4.72 -6.22 12.26
CA ALA A 19 -5.57 -6.79 13.30
C ALA A 19 -4.96 -8.03 14.01
N THR A 20 -4.17 -8.85 13.29
CA THR A 20 -3.58 -10.08 13.85
C THR A 20 -2.16 -9.87 14.38
N ASN A 21 -1.48 -8.78 14.00
CA ASN A 21 -0.15 -8.48 14.47
C ASN A 21 -0.19 -8.03 15.95
N ARG A 22 0.50 -8.78 16.82
CA ARG A 22 0.57 -8.48 18.26
C ARG A 22 1.22 -7.12 18.53
N PHE A 23 2.33 -6.81 17.86
CA PHE A 23 3.03 -5.54 18.02
C PHE A 23 2.13 -4.35 17.62
N ALA A 24 1.37 -4.48 16.54
CA ALA A 24 0.41 -3.48 16.11
C ALA A 24 -0.66 -3.24 17.21
N ARG A 25 -1.20 -4.30 17.80
CA ARG A 25 -2.19 -4.21 18.88
C ARG A 25 -1.63 -3.61 20.16
N ASP A 26 -0.46 -4.04 20.59
CA ASP A 26 0.19 -3.58 21.83
C ASP A 26 0.55 -2.08 21.76
N ASN A 27 0.81 -1.57 20.55
CA ASN A 27 1.13 -0.17 20.29
C ASN A 27 -0.06 0.67 19.80
N GLY A 28 -1.28 0.13 19.83
CA GLY A 28 -2.51 0.87 19.53
C GLY A 28 -2.72 1.23 18.05
N TYR A 29 -2.12 0.50 17.11
CA TYR A 29 -2.33 0.71 15.68
C TYR A 29 -3.77 0.34 15.27
N THR A 30 -4.45 1.29 14.64
CA THR A 30 -5.77 1.08 14.03
C THR A 30 -5.67 1.08 12.51
N PHE A 31 -6.45 0.26 11.82
CA PHE A 31 -6.50 0.26 10.36
C PHE A 31 -7.51 1.28 9.83
N THR A 32 -7.17 2.00 8.77
CA THR A 32 -8.10 2.88 8.04
C THR A 32 -7.86 2.85 6.52
N LEU A 33 -8.84 3.29 5.75
CA LEU A 33 -8.74 3.48 4.31
C LEU A 33 -8.66 4.97 4.00
N VAL A 34 -7.79 5.32 3.06
CA VAL A 34 -7.63 6.69 2.57
C VAL A 34 -7.56 6.67 1.06
N SER A 35 -7.98 7.73 0.38
CA SER A 35 -7.93 7.78 -1.08
C SER A 35 -6.73 8.52 -1.64
N SER A 36 -6.05 9.31 -0.82
CA SER A 36 -4.88 10.09 -1.20
C SER A 36 -4.09 10.54 0.03
N LEU A 37 -2.95 11.19 -0.20
CA LEU A 37 -2.21 11.88 0.87
C LEU A 37 -3.05 12.97 1.56
N GLU A 38 -3.94 13.64 0.83
CA GLU A 38 -4.88 14.63 1.38
C GLU A 38 -5.93 13.94 2.27
N GLY A 39 -6.47 12.81 1.82
CA GLY A 39 -7.37 11.98 2.64
C GLY A 39 -6.68 11.47 3.91
N PHE A 40 -5.39 11.13 3.82
CA PHE A 40 -4.57 10.79 4.98
C PHE A 40 -4.38 11.97 5.94
N HIS A 41 -4.14 13.18 5.43
CA HIS A 41 -4.07 14.38 6.25
C HIS A 41 -5.40 14.69 6.96
N GLY A 42 -6.53 14.55 6.27
CA GLY A 42 -7.86 14.67 6.87
C GLY A 42 -8.07 13.64 7.99
N ALA A 43 -7.75 12.37 7.72
CA ALA A 43 -7.87 11.30 8.70
C ALA A 43 -6.99 11.53 9.96
N LEU A 44 -5.80 12.12 9.79
CA LEU A 44 -4.94 12.53 10.91
C LEU A 44 -5.62 13.57 11.82
N GLY A 45 -6.32 14.54 11.23
CA GLY A 45 -7.04 15.58 11.96
C GLY A 45 -8.24 15.01 12.73
N GLU A 46 -8.96 14.06 12.15
CA GLU A 46 -10.15 13.44 12.75
C GLU A 46 -9.82 12.40 13.83
N MET A 47 -8.66 11.75 13.75
CA MET A 47 -8.21 10.73 14.71
C MET A 47 -7.70 11.34 16.02
N LEU A 48 -8.58 11.95 16.79
CA LEU A 48 -8.27 12.53 18.11
C LEU A 48 -7.96 11.47 19.18
N SER A 49 -8.49 10.25 19.04
CA SER A 49 -8.39 9.19 20.06
C SER A 49 -7.40 8.07 19.74
N ALA A 50 -6.93 7.96 18.49
CA ALA A 50 -6.03 6.89 18.07
C ALA A 50 -4.56 7.30 18.27
N GLN A 51 -3.79 6.44 18.93
CA GLN A 51 -2.36 6.67 19.19
C GLN A 51 -1.51 6.42 17.93
N ALA A 52 -1.85 5.39 17.16
CA ALA A 52 -1.18 5.05 15.92
C ALA A 52 -2.16 4.42 14.92
N PHE A 53 -1.81 4.45 13.63
CA PHE A 53 -2.64 3.82 12.62
C PHE A 53 -1.87 3.44 11.34
N VAL A 54 -2.49 2.51 10.61
CA VAL A 54 -2.07 2.01 9.30
C VAL A 54 -3.16 2.40 8.32
N ALA A 55 -2.84 3.29 7.39
CA ALA A 55 -3.78 3.73 6.35
C ALA A 55 -3.37 3.18 4.99
N VAL A 56 -4.29 2.56 4.26
CA VAL A 56 -4.02 2.04 2.91
C VAL A 56 -4.77 2.84 1.87
N SER A 57 -4.07 3.20 0.79
CA SER A 57 -4.66 3.87 -0.37
C SER A 57 -5.65 2.95 -1.09
N ASP A 58 -6.93 3.34 -1.13
CA ASP A 58 -7.94 2.63 -1.92
C ASP A 58 -7.78 2.87 -3.43
N THR A 59 -7.21 4.02 -3.81
CA THR A 59 -6.72 4.33 -5.14
C THR A 59 -5.48 3.50 -5.47
N SER A 60 -5.32 3.15 -6.74
CA SER A 60 -4.11 2.49 -7.23
C SER A 60 -3.56 3.34 -8.36
N ASP A 61 -2.34 3.85 -8.19
CA ASP A 61 -1.62 4.44 -9.31
C ASP A 61 -1.05 3.30 -10.14
N GLY A 62 -1.20 3.34 -11.46
CA GLY A 62 -0.81 2.20 -12.27
C GLY A 62 -0.66 2.55 -13.75
N GLY A 63 0.06 1.67 -14.44
CA GLY A 63 0.31 1.78 -15.88
C GLY A 63 0.19 0.39 -16.51
N ILE A 64 -0.03 0.40 -17.83
CA ILE A 64 0.04 -0.81 -18.65
C ILE A 64 1.33 -0.72 -19.44
N ASP A 65 2.14 -1.76 -19.35
CA ASP A 65 3.27 -1.94 -20.24
C ASP A 65 2.81 -2.61 -21.55
N ILE A 66 3.20 -2.04 -22.69
CA ILE A 66 2.81 -2.48 -24.05
C ILE A 66 3.95 -3.30 -24.71
N GLU A 67 4.93 -3.74 -23.92
CA GLU A 67 5.96 -4.68 -24.39
C GLU A 67 5.38 -6.06 -24.77
N ASN A 68 6.21 -6.92 -25.38
CA ASN A 68 5.82 -8.27 -25.86
C ASN A 68 5.22 -9.17 -24.77
N SER A 69 5.41 -8.84 -23.49
CA SER A 69 4.71 -9.44 -22.36
C SER A 69 3.97 -8.34 -21.61
N PRO A 70 2.73 -8.02 -21.96
CA PRO A 70 2.02 -6.90 -21.34
C PRO A 70 1.68 -7.19 -19.89
N HIS A 71 1.94 -6.21 -19.02
CA HIS A 71 1.60 -6.28 -17.61
C HIS A 71 0.91 -4.99 -17.17
N THR A 72 -0.12 -5.15 -16.34
CA THR A 72 -0.70 -4.04 -15.59
C THR A 72 0.05 -3.94 -14.28
N ARG A 73 0.74 -2.82 -14.07
CA ARG A 73 1.38 -2.47 -12.80
C ARG A 73 0.42 -1.63 -11.97
N ARG A 74 0.15 -2.05 -10.74
CA ARG A 74 -0.64 -1.31 -9.76
C ARG A 74 0.18 -1.05 -8.52
N VAL A 75 0.26 0.21 -8.11
CA VAL A 75 0.98 0.67 -6.93
C VAL A 75 -0.02 1.03 -5.85
N LYS A 76 0.23 0.50 -4.66
CA LYS A 76 -0.55 0.72 -3.45
C LYS A 76 0.32 1.37 -2.40
N THR A 77 -0.06 2.57 -1.97
CA THR A 77 0.63 3.28 -0.90
C THR A 77 0.03 2.90 0.46
N VAL A 78 0.89 2.56 1.41
CA VAL A 78 0.53 2.31 2.80
C VAL A 78 1.22 3.36 3.65
N PHE A 79 0.42 4.12 4.40
CA PHE A 79 0.88 5.14 5.33
C PHE A 79 0.85 4.59 6.76
N LEU A 80 1.85 4.97 7.53
CA LEU A 80 1.96 4.73 8.95
C LEU A 80 2.04 6.08 9.66
N ALA A 81 1.35 6.19 10.78
CA ALA A 81 1.42 7.36 11.62
C ALA A 81 1.31 6.99 13.09
N MET A 82 2.09 7.68 13.91
CA MET A 82 2.06 7.57 15.36
C MET A 82 2.13 8.97 15.97
N ARG A 83 1.23 9.27 16.90
CA ARG A 83 1.21 10.54 17.63
C ARG A 83 2.34 10.58 18.65
N HIS A 84 2.99 11.74 18.77
CA HIS A 84 3.97 12.01 19.82
C HIS A 84 3.83 13.47 20.28
N ALA A 85 4.40 13.80 21.44
CA ALA A 85 4.42 15.19 21.90
C ALA A 85 5.21 16.07 20.91
N ALA A 86 4.64 17.21 20.51
CA ALA A 86 5.13 18.02 19.37
C ALA A 86 6.57 18.57 19.54
N ASP A 87 7.02 18.73 20.79
CA ASP A 87 8.34 19.26 21.15
C ASP A 87 9.33 18.18 21.62
N ASP A 88 8.93 16.91 21.58
CA ASP A 88 9.78 15.82 22.03
C ASP A 88 10.44 15.11 20.83
N MET A 89 11.73 15.43 20.63
CA MET A 89 12.55 14.81 19.58
C MET A 89 12.84 13.33 19.86
N GLU A 90 12.93 12.94 21.14
CA GLU A 90 13.22 11.56 21.53
C GLU A 90 11.98 10.69 21.32
N ALA A 91 10.81 11.16 21.74
CA ALA A 91 9.54 10.48 21.48
C ALA A 91 9.25 10.33 19.98
N ARG A 92 9.68 11.30 19.16
CA ARG A 92 9.60 11.18 17.70
C ARG A 92 10.46 10.02 17.21
N GLU A 93 11.74 9.96 17.59
CA GLU A 93 12.63 8.88 17.14
C GLU A 93 12.12 7.51 17.60
N GLN A 94 11.64 7.40 18.84
CA GLN A 94 11.02 6.18 19.35
C GLN A 94 9.77 5.79 18.52
N SER A 95 8.96 6.76 18.12
CA SER A 95 7.80 6.53 17.23
C SER A 95 8.23 6.06 15.84
N MET A 96 9.31 6.61 15.30
CA MET A 96 9.87 6.17 14.02
C MET A 96 10.42 4.74 14.11
N GLU A 97 11.16 4.42 15.17
CA GLU A 97 11.68 3.07 15.39
C GLU A 97 10.55 2.05 15.56
N ASN A 98 9.48 2.44 16.26
CA ASN A 98 8.27 1.64 16.37
C ASN A 98 7.66 1.32 15.00
N MET A 99 7.54 2.32 14.12
CA MET A 99 7.04 2.11 12.76
C MET A 99 7.99 1.28 11.89
N ARG A 100 9.31 1.41 12.06
CA ARG A 100 10.32 0.57 11.38
C ARG A 100 10.17 -0.89 11.79
N GLU A 101 9.96 -1.16 13.07
CA GLU A 101 9.74 -2.52 13.58
C GLU A 101 8.41 -3.10 13.07
N LEU A 102 7.33 -2.32 13.08
CA LEU A 102 6.05 -2.74 12.48
C LEU A 102 6.22 -3.06 10.99
N PHE A 103 6.91 -2.20 10.24
CA PHE A 103 7.22 -2.41 8.83
C PHE A 103 8.01 -3.72 8.62
N ARG A 104 9.05 -3.98 9.42
CA ARG A 104 9.82 -5.23 9.38
C ARG A 104 8.92 -6.46 9.59
N GLN A 105 8.00 -6.40 10.54
CA GLN A 105 7.04 -7.48 10.79
C GLN A 105 6.01 -7.64 9.66
N PHE A 106 5.62 -6.56 8.99
CA PHE A 106 4.77 -6.65 7.80
C PHE A 106 5.52 -7.32 6.64
N MET A 107 6.79 -6.97 6.43
CA MET A 107 7.61 -7.58 5.37
C MET A 107 7.79 -9.09 5.55
N SER A 108 7.88 -9.58 6.80
CA SER A 108 8.03 -11.03 7.05
C SER A 108 6.83 -11.85 6.56
N ILE A 109 5.60 -11.35 6.75
CA ILE A 109 4.39 -11.99 6.23
C ILE A 109 4.23 -11.73 4.73
N LEU A 110 4.65 -10.56 4.26
CA LEU A 110 4.59 -10.22 2.83
C LEU A 110 5.47 -11.15 1.99
N ILE A 111 6.57 -11.67 2.52
CA ILE A 111 7.39 -12.71 1.85
C ILE A 111 6.55 -13.96 1.56
N LEU A 112 5.77 -14.43 2.53
CA LEU A 112 4.90 -15.61 2.35
C LEU A 112 3.78 -15.32 1.35
N GLU A 113 3.20 -14.13 1.44
CA GLU A 113 2.16 -13.69 0.52
C GLU A 113 2.69 -13.58 -0.91
N LYS A 114 3.91 -13.06 -1.11
CA LYS A 114 4.56 -12.98 -2.43
C LYS A 114 4.62 -14.34 -3.10
N THR A 115 5.08 -15.39 -2.40
CA THR A 115 5.13 -16.75 -2.96
C THR A 115 3.74 -17.24 -3.36
N ARG A 116 2.72 -17.00 -2.54
CA ARG A 116 1.32 -17.37 -2.84
C ARG A 116 0.73 -16.60 -4.04
N LEU A 117 1.17 -15.36 -4.25
CA LEU A 117 0.74 -14.53 -5.38
C LEU A 117 1.39 -14.97 -6.69
N GLU A 118 2.67 -15.35 -6.66
CA GLU A 118 3.41 -15.83 -7.82
C GLU A 118 2.79 -17.10 -8.41
N GLU A 119 2.29 -18.02 -7.57
CA GLU A 119 1.51 -19.20 -8.00
C GLU A 119 0.27 -18.84 -8.85
N LYS A 120 -0.22 -17.61 -8.72
CA LYS A 120 -1.39 -17.07 -9.42
C LYS A 120 -1.04 -16.04 -10.48
N GLN A 121 0.22 -16.00 -10.92
CA GLN A 121 0.72 -15.06 -11.93
C GLN A 121 0.57 -13.58 -11.52
N ILE A 122 0.63 -13.32 -10.21
CA ILE A 122 0.68 -11.98 -9.64
C ILE A 122 2.08 -11.78 -9.05
N PHE A 123 2.80 -10.79 -9.53
CA PHE A 123 4.17 -10.53 -9.12
C PHE A 123 4.23 -9.28 -8.25
N LEU A 124 4.85 -9.40 -7.07
CA LEU A 124 5.04 -8.28 -6.15
C LEU A 124 6.47 -7.76 -6.30
N ASP A 125 6.64 -6.45 -6.47
CA ASP A 125 7.97 -5.84 -6.59
C ASP A 125 8.76 -6.05 -5.28
N PRO A 126 9.90 -6.75 -5.32
CA PRO A 126 10.68 -7.02 -4.12
C PRO A 126 11.34 -5.76 -3.53
N ARG A 127 11.42 -4.65 -4.27
CA ARG A 127 12.07 -3.42 -3.83
C ARG A 127 11.07 -2.48 -3.15
N ILE A 128 10.80 -2.73 -1.87
CA ILE A 128 9.91 -1.91 -1.06
C ILE A 128 10.73 -0.92 -0.24
N ALA A 129 10.66 0.36 -0.59
CA ALA A 129 11.33 1.42 0.15
C ALA A 129 10.43 1.96 1.27
N PHE A 130 10.98 2.06 2.48
CA PHE A 130 10.37 2.77 3.59
C PHE A 130 10.79 4.24 3.54
N LYS A 131 9.81 5.15 3.45
CA LYS A 131 10.03 6.59 3.32
C LYS A 131 9.44 7.32 4.52
N GLU A 132 10.28 8.07 5.20
CA GLU A 132 9.88 8.89 6.34
C GLU A 132 9.37 10.25 5.85
N ILE A 133 8.26 10.72 6.40
CA ILE A 133 7.71 12.05 6.07
C ILE A 133 8.32 13.08 7.04
N ASN A 134 8.82 14.18 6.47
CA ASN A 134 9.49 15.21 7.23
C ASN A 134 8.53 15.94 8.19
N ARG A 135 9.04 16.34 9.36
CA ARG A 135 8.34 17.02 10.47
C ARG A 135 7.50 18.23 10.04
N TYR A 136 7.91 18.93 8.98
CA TYR A 136 7.21 20.11 8.46
C TYR A 136 5.80 19.81 7.90
N PHE A 137 5.48 18.55 7.60
CA PHE A 137 4.17 18.18 7.06
C PHE A 137 3.12 17.92 8.13
N PHE A 138 3.50 17.48 9.35
CA PHE A 138 2.56 17.06 10.39
C PHE A 138 3.08 17.36 11.80
N THR A 139 2.61 18.45 12.41
CA THR A 139 2.97 18.81 13.78
C THR A 139 2.41 17.80 14.79
N GLY A 140 3.26 17.19 15.62
CA GLY A 140 2.86 16.23 16.66
C GLY A 140 2.56 14.82 16.15
N CYS A 141 3.00 14.48 14.94
CA CYS A 141 2.87 13.12 14.41
C CYS A 141 4.12 12.70 13.63
N ALA A 142 4.61 11.51 13.95
CA ALA A 142 5.64 10.82 13.21
C ALA A 142 4.94 10.03 12.11
N CYS A 143 5.28 10.30 10.85
CA CYS A 143 4.64 9.67 9.70
C CYS A 143 5.69 9.02 8.80
N ALA A 144 5.33 7.88 8.24
CA ALA A 144 6.10 7.19 7.22
C ALA A 144 5.16 6.54 6.20
N PHE A 145 5.68 6.15 5.05
CA PHE A 145 4.93 5.39 4.08
C PHE A 145 5.83 4.44 3.31
N PHE A 146 5.22 3.42 2.71
CA PHE A 146 5.86 2.55 1.76
C PHE A 146 4.88 2.21 0.64
N GLN A 147 5.42 1.79 -0.50
CA GLN A 147 4.62 1.46 -1.67
C GLN A 147 4.83 0.01 -2.04
N ILE A 148 3.72 -0.68 -2.32
CA ILE A 148 3.71 -2.03 -2.85
C ILE A 148 3.27 -1.94 -4.30
N ALA A 149 4.16 -2.31 -5.21
CA ALA A 149 3.82 -2.47 -6.61
C ALA A 149 3.52 -3.94 -6.91
N VAL A 150 2.47 -4.16 -7.69
CA VAL A 150 2.02 -5.48 -8.12
C VAL A 150 1.82 -5.46 -9.62
N ASP A 151 2.43 -6.43 -10.29
CA ASP A 151 2.35 -6.63 -11.73
C ASP A 151 1.49 -7.87 -12.01
N THR A 152 0.48 -7.71 -12.87
CA THR A 152 -0.39 -8.81 -13.32
C THR A 152 -0.38 -8.89 -14.83
N TYR A 153 -0.28 -10.09 -15.39
CA TYR A 153 -0.38 -10.28 -16.83
C TYR A 153 -1.71 -9.71 -17.37
N THR A 154 -1.62 -9.02 -18.50
CA THR A 154 -2.79 -8.40 -19.13
C THR A 154 -2.87 -8.85 -20.57
N ASP A 155 -4.01 -9.42 -20.94
CA ASP A 155 -4.28 -9.74 -22.33
C ASP A 155 -4.61 -8.44 -23.07
N LEU A 156 -3.71 -8.04 -23.98
CA LEU A 156 -3.89 -6.89 -24.89
C LEU A 156 -4.10 -7.36 -26.33
N THR A 157 -4.49 -8.62 -26.54
CA THR A 157 -4.77 -9.14 -27.87
C THR A 157 -5.83 -8.29 -28.54
N TYR A 158 -5.54 -7.80 -29.75
CA TYR A 158 -6.48 -6.99 -30.50
C TYR A 158 -7.76 -7.79 -30.77
N ASN A 159 -8.89 -7.25 -30.31
CA ASN A 159 -10.21 -7.79 -30.55
C ASN A 159 -10.98 -6.84 -31.50
N PRO A 160 -11.17 -7.20 -32.78
CA PRO A 160 -11.87 -6.35 -33.76
C PRO A 160 -13.30 -6.00 -33.34
N ASP A 161 -13.98 -6.88 -32.60
CA ASP A 161 -15.36 -6.70 -32.16
C ASP A 161 -15.51 -5.61 -31.07
N GLU A 162 -14.40 -5.19 -30.45
CA GLU A 162 -14.38 -4.06 -29.52
C GLU A 162 -14.45 -2.69 -30.24
N TRP A 163 -14.34 -2.66 -31.58
CA TRP A 163 -14.21 -1.43 -32.35
C TRP A 163 -15.31 -1.30 -33.40
N ILE A 164 -15.91 -0.10 -33.48
CA ILE A 164 -16.99 0.21 -34.45
C ILE A 164 -16.49 0.22 -35.90
N ASN A 165 -15.21 0.57 -36.11
CA ASN A 165 -14.55 0.56 -37.42
C ASN A 165 -13.14 -0.06 -37.30
N PRO A 166 -13.01 -1.39 -37.32
CA PRO A 166 -11.70 -2.04 -37.33
C PRO A 166 -11.04 -1.79 -38.68
N GLN A 167 -10.18 -0.77 -38.75
CA GLN A 167 -9.33 -0.48 -39.90
C GLN A 167 -7.87 -0.72 -39.50
N PRO A 168 -7.00 -1.15 -40.43
CA PRO A 168 -5.57 -1.10 -40.19
C PRO A 168 -5.16 0.38 -40.14
N MET A 169 -5.01 0.94 -38.94
CA MET A 169 -4.29 2.21 -38.81
C MET A 169 -2.82 1.95 -39.16
N PRO A 170 -2.21 2.80 -40.01
CA PRO A 170 -0.89 2.57 -40.59
C PRO A 170 0.24 2.48 -39.56
#